data_AF-A0A7C3EYP2-F1
#
_entry.id   AF-A0A7C3EYP2-F1
#
_cell.length_a   1.000
_cell.length_b   1.000
_cell.length_c   1.000
_cell.angle_alpha   90.00
_cell.angle_beta   90.00
_cell.angle_gamma   90.00
#
_symmetry.space_group_name_H-M   'P 1'
#
loop_
_entity.id
_entity.type
_entity.pdbx_description
1 polymer ?
#
loop_
_entity_poly.entity_id
_entity_poly.type
_entity_poly.pdbx_seq_one_letter_code
_entity_poly.pdbx_strand_id
1 'polypeptide(L)'
;MDLNLSLNNSKGLLLSEWINSVFDSYPVESGKFLKNGKNRFSNPVGYNIAKDLETLFDFIINYSDSNKPKIRESLNNFLKIRVVQDFDPSVTINFFLNLKKIIYSNLNGHLNNTNDLDNLMDLFNTIDSIALEAVDIFVSLKAKIYEIKANEMKNRFGKMADRIMKKYGIDENFDNDTNLSEGS
;
A
#
# COMPACT_ATOMS: atom_id res chain seq x y z
N MET A 1 -14.85 -17.58 -25.00
CA MET A 1 -13.48 -17.02 -25.11
C MET A 1 -12.67 -17.56 -23.97
N ASP A 2 -11.39 -17.88 -24.18
CA ASP A 2 -10.49 -18.15 -23.05
C ASP A 2 -10.04 -16.80 -22.49
N LEU A 3 -10.66 -16.38 -21.37
CA LEU A 3 -10.41 -15.09 -20.74
C LEU A 3 -8.93 -14.93 -20.37
N ASN A 4 -8.30 -15.98 -19.83
CA ASN A 4 -6.90 -15.93 -19.41
C ASN A 4 -5.98 -15.80 -20.62
N LEU A 5 -6.26 -16.50 -21.72
CA LEU A 5 -5.49 -16.35 -22.95
C LEU A 5 -5.58 -14.91 -23.48
N SER A 6 -6.77 -14.33 -23.51
CA SER A 6 -6.98 -12.96 -24.01
C SER A 6 -6.35 -11.88 -23.11
N LEU A 7 -6.41 -12.05 -21.79
CA LEU A 7 -5.71 -11.19 -20.83
C LEU A 7 -4.19 -11.30 -20.98
N ASN A 8 -3.66 -12.51 -21.16
CA ASN A 8 -2.23 -12.72 -21.38
C ASN A 8 -1.76 -12.09 -22.71
N ASN A 9 -2.55 -12.22 -23.78
CA ASN A 9 -2.24 -11.61 -25.08
C ASN A 9 -2.24 -10.08 -25.03
N SER A 10 -3.07 -9.49 -24.16
CA SER A 10 -3.18 -8.04 -23.96
C SER A 10 -2.40 -7.52 -22.74
N LYS A 11 -1.67 -8.38 -22.03
CA LYS A 11 -0.97 -8.07 -20.76
C LYS A 11 -0.14 -6.80 -20.85
N GLY A 12 0.67 -6.65 -21.90
CA GLY A 12 1.55 -5.49 -22.06
C GLY A 12 0.80 -4.17 -22.11
N LEU A 13 -0.36 -4.14 -22.79
CA LEU A 13 -1.22 -2.96 -22.88
C LEU A 13 -1.92 -2.71 -21.54
N LEU A 14 -2.59 -3.72 -20.98
CA LEU A 14 -3.33 -3.61 -19.71
C LEU A 14 -2.42 -3.16 -18.56
N LEU A 15 -1.22 -3.76 -18.46
CA LEU A 15 -0.23 -3.43 -17.45
C LEU A 15 0.29 -2.00 -17.63
N SER A 16 0.55 -1.58 -18.87
CA SER A 16 0.99 -0.21 -19.14
C SER A 16 -0.06 0.82 -18.73
N GLU A 17 -1.33 0.61 -19.11
CA GLU A 17 -2.45 1.47 -18.71
C GLU A 17 -2.61 1.51 -17.19
N TRP A 18 -2.47 0.35 -16.54
CA TRP A 18 -2.63 0.26 -15.09
C TRP A 18 -1.51 0.97 -14.33
N ILE A 19 -0.26 0.74 -14.70
CA ILE A 19 0.91 1.44 -14.14
C ILE A 19 0.77 2.95 -14.34
N ASN A 20 0.36 3.39 -15.54
CA ASN A 20 0.13 4.79 -15.82
C ASN A 20 -0.96 5.38 -14.91
N SER A 21 -2.08 4.67 -14.72
CA SER A 21 -3.15 5.09 -13.81
C SER A 21 -2.67 5.21 -12.36
N VAL A 22 -1.72 4.37 -11.94
CA VAL A 22 -1.10 4.46 -10.62
C VAL A 22 -0.21 5.69 -10.54
N PHE A 23 0.61 5.97 -11.54
CA PHE A 23 1.44 7.19 -11.55
C PHE A 23 0.62 8.47 -11.61
N ASP A 24 -0.53 8.45 -12.29
CA ASP A 24 -1.47 9.58 -12.32
C ASP A 24 -2.18 9.82 -10.98
N SER A 25 -2.11 8.88 -10.03
CA SER A 25 -2.58 9.11 -8.66
C SER A 25 -1.59 9.92 -7.80
N TYR A 26 -0.36 10.16 -8.27
CA TYR A 26 0.62 11.02 -7.59
C TYR A 26 0.45 12.49 -8.00
N PRO A 27 0.84 13.45 -7.13
CA PRO A 27 0.90 14.85 -7.52
C PRO A 27 1.66 15.05 -8.84
N VAL A 28 1.21 15.99 -9.67
CA VAL A 28 1.65 16.14 -11.08
C VAL A 28 3.18 16.14 -11.25
N GLU A 29 3.90 16.81 -10.35
CA GLU A 29 5.36 16.88 -10.39
C GLU A 29 6.02 15.53 -10.09
N SER A 30 5.56 14.83 -9.04
CA SER A 30 6.03 13.49 -8.68
C SER A 30 5.64 12.44 -9.72
N GLY A 31 4.41 12.51 -10.26
CA GLY A 31 3.92 11.60 -11.28
C GLY A 31 4.74 11.67 -12.58
N LYS A 32 5.11 12.88 -13.04
CA LYS A 32 5.99 13.06 -14.20
C LYS A 32 7.37 12.44 -13.98
N PHE A 33 7.94 12.60 -12.79
CA PHE A 33 9.23 11.99 -12.44
C PHE A 33 9.15 10.45 -12.46
N LEU A 34 8.09 9.88 -11.89
CA LEU A 34 7.85 8.44 -11.87
C LEU A 34 7.65 7.86 -13.28
N LYS A 35 7.02 8.60 -14.20
CA LYS A 35 6.81 8.19 -15.60
C LYS A 35 8.07 8.25 -16.47
N ASN A 36 8.98 9.19 -16.19
CA ASN A 36 10.11 9.49 -17.10
C ASN A 36 11.35 8.60 -16.92
N GLY A 37 11.40 7.75 -15.88
CA GLY A 37 12.58 6.94 -15.57
C GLY A 37 12.44 5.47 -15.98
N LYS A 38 12.98 5.08 -17.14
CA LYS A 38 13.17 3.67 -17.54
C LYS A 38 14.35 2.98 -16.84
N ASN A 39 15.21 3.75 -16.15
CA ASN A 39 16.42 3.25 -15.52
C ASN A 39 16.23 3.16 -13.99
N ARG A 40 16.41 1.96 -13.43
CA ARG A 40 16.36 1.68 -11.98
C ARG A 40 17.26 2.58 -11.12
N PHE A 41 18.32 3.15 -11.70
CA PHE A 41 19.25 4.03 -10.98
C PHE A 41 18.78 5.49 -10.95
N SER A 42 18.05 5.94 -11.97
CA SER A 42 17.52 7.32 -12.00
C SER A 42 16.12 7.44 -11.39
N ASN A 43 15.35 6.35 -11.37
CA ASN A 43 13.99 6.31 -10.82
C ASN A 43 13.71 4.97 -10.09
N PRO A 44 14.36 4.73 -8.94
CA PRO A 44 14.22 3.47 -8.21
C PRO A 44 12.79 3.23 -7.71
N VAL A 45 12.07 4.30 -7.33
CA VAL A 45 10.69 4.20 -6.83
C VAL A 45 9.73 3.80 -7.94
N GLY A 46 9.77 4.49 -9.09
CA GLY A 46 8.91 4.14 -10.23
C GLY A 46 9.21 2.74 -10.78
N TYR A 47 10.49 2.34 -10.82
CA TYR A 47 10.88 0.97 -11.20
C TYR A 47 10.31 -0.09 -10.25
N ASN A 48 10.42 0.11 -8.93
CA ASN A 48 9.88 -0.84 -7.96
C ASN A 48 8.35 -0.93 -8.03
N ILE A 49 7.66 0.21 -8.16
CA ILE A 49 6.20 0.21 -8.35
C ILE A 49 5.82 -0.57 -9.60
N ALA A 50 6.46 -0.31 -10.74
CA ALA A 50 6.16 -1.02 -11.98
C ALA A 50 6.38 -2.54 -11.84
N LYS A 51 7.48 -2.97 -11.21
CA LYS A 51 7.79 -4.38 -10.98
C LYS A 51 6.81 -5.06 -10.03
N ASP A 52 6.45 -4.40 -8.93
CA ASP A 52 5.49 -4.92 -7.96
C ASP A 52 4.10 -5.04 -8.60
N LEU A 53 3.69 -4.07 -9.41
CA LEU A 53 2.43 -4.11 -10.16
C LEU A 53 2.45 -5.18 -11.26
N GLU A 54 3.55 -5.36 -11.98
CA GLU A 54 3.68 -6.46 -12.96
C GLU A 54 3.48 -7.82 -12.28
N THR A 55 4.15 -8.03 -11.15
CA THR A 55 4.07 -9.26 -10.37
C THR A 55 2.64 -9.47 -9.83
N LEU A 56 2.03 -8.42 -9.31
CA LEU A 56 0.67 -8.46 -8.79
C LEU A 56 -0.34 -8.74 -9.91
N PHE A 57 -0.18 -8.14 -11.10
CA PHE A 57 -1.03 -8.39 -12.26
C PHE A 57 -1.00 -9.87 -12.65
N ASP A 58 0.19 -10.47 -12.73
CA ASP A 58 0.35 -11.88 -13.08
C ASP A 58 -0.35 -12.82 -12.10
N PHE A 59 -0.28 -12.52 -10.80
CA PHE A 59 -0.97 -13.30 -9.78
C PHE A 59 -2.48 -13.05 -9.73
N ILE A 60 -2.95 -11.87 -10.13
CA ILE A 60 -4.39 -11.59 -10.23
C ILE A 60 -5.01 -12.35 -11.40
N ILE A 61 -4.40 -12.28 -12.59
CA ILE A 61 -4.98 -12.93 -13.79
C ILE A 61 -4.83 -14.46 -13.73
N ASN A 62 -3.78 -14.97 -13.09
CA ASN A 62 -3.54 -16.41 -12.88
C ASN A 62 -3.80 -16.79 -11.42
N TYR A 63 -4.87 -16.25 -10.84
CA TYR A 63 -5.14 -16.43 -9.42
C TYR A 63 -5.29 -17.90 -9.03
N SER A 64 -4.62 -18.26 -7.94
CA SER A 64 -4.74 -19.54 -7.28
C SER A 64 -4.48 -19.34 -5.78
N ASP A 65 -5.05 -20.20 -4.94
CA ASP A 65 -4.83 -20.14 -3.50
C ASP A 65 -3.35 -20.25 -3.11
N SER A 66 -2.56 -20.98 -3.91
CA SER A 66 -1.11 -21.09 -3.72
C SER A 66 -0.35 -19.77 -3.94
N ASN A 67 -0.93 -18.82 -4.67
CA ASN A 67 -0.31 -17.51 -4.96
C ASN A 67 -0.64 -16.46 -3.89
N LYS A 68 -1.60 -16.70 -2.97
CA LYS A 68 -2.00 -15.76 -1.92
C LYS A 68 -0.84 -15.16 -1.12
N PRO A 69 0.17 -15.92 -0.64
CA PRO A 69 1.29 -15.34 0.11
C PRO A 69 2.09 -14.33 -0.72
N LYS A 70 2.28 -14.61 -2.02
CA LYS A 70 3.03 -13.74 -2.93
C LYS A 70 2.25 -12.48 -3.28
N ILE A 71 0.93 -12.60 -3.50
CA ILE A 71 0.03 -11.45 -3.67
C ILE A 71 0.14 -10.54 -2.44
N ARG A 72 0.05 -11.10 -1.24
CA ARG A 72 0.16 -10.35 0.01
C ARG A 72 1.52 -9.65 0.16
N GLU A 73 2.61 -10.29 -0.22
CA GLU A 73 3.95 -9.70 -0.22
C GLU A 73 4.05 -8.52 -1.20
N SER A 74 3.64 -8.70 -2.45
CA SER A 74 3.61 -7.64 -3.47
C SER A 74 2.73 -6.46 -3.05
N LEU A 75 1.55 -6.74 -2.48
CA LEU A 75 0.67 -5.71 -1.91
C LEU A 75 1.36 -4.94 -0.79
N ASN A 76 1.99 -5.63 0.15
CA ASN A 76 2.66 -4.98 1.29
C ASN A 76 3.77 -4.03 0.80
N ASN A 77 4.59 -4.45 -0.17
CA ASN A 77 5.64 -3.60 -0.74
C ASN A 77 5.08 -2.33 -1.38
N PHE A 78 4.08 -2.49 -2.25
CA PHE A 78 3.42 -1.37 -2.92
C PHE A 78 2.70 -0.43 -1.94
N LEU A 79 1.91 -0.99 -1.02
CA LEU A 79 1.13 -0.22 -0.05
C LEU A 79 2.04 0.52 0.95
N LYS A 80 3.18 -0.07 1.33
CA LYS A 80 4.17 0.59 2.18
C LYS A 80 4.68 1.89 1.56
N ILE A 81 4.93 1.90 0.24
CA ILE A 81 5.32 3.12 -0.48
C ILE A 81 4.19 4.17 -0.37
N ARG A 82 2.94 3.78 -0.63
CA ARG A 82 1.79 4.71 -0.56
C ARG A 82 1.54 5.25 0.85
N VAL A 83 1.68 4.42 1.87
CA VAL A 83 1.54 4.86 3.28
C VAL A 83 2.62 5.87 3.66
N VAL A 84 3.87 5.64 3.25
CA VAL A 84 4.98 6.57 3.51
C VAL A 84 4.76 7.91 2.80
N GLN A 85 4.14 7.89 1.62
CA GLN A 85 3.73 9.08 0.86
C GLN A 85 2.41 9.69 1.34
N ASP A 86 1.90 9.23 2.49
CA ASP A 86 0.69 9.72 3.16
C ASP A 86 -0.59 9.72 2.32
N PHE A 87 -0.71 8.79 1.37
CA PHE A 87 -1.92 8.62 0.59
C PHE A 87 -3.15 8.34 1.47
N ASP A 88 -4.32 8.75 0.97
CA ASP A 88 -5.61 8.39 1.56
C ASP A 88 -6.00 6.93 1.27
N PRO A 89 -6.80 6.28 2.13
CA PRO A 89 -7.33 4.95 1.88
C PRO A 89 -8.10 4.87 0.56
N SER A 90 -8.96 5.85 0.27
CA SER A 90 -9.79 5.89 -0.94
C SER A 90 -8.94 5.89 -2.22
N VAL A 91 -7.90 6.73 -2.27
CA VAL A 91 -6.96 6.78 -3.40
C VAL A 91 -6.14 5.49 -3.50
N THR A 92 -5.81 4.89 -2.35
CA THR A 92 -5.06 3.64 -2.29
C THR A 92 -5.86 2.45 -2.80
N ILE A 93 -7.16 2.38 -2.56
CA ILE A 93 -8.01 1.28 -3.06
C ILE A 93 -8.45 1.50 -4.51
N ASN A 94 -8.56 2.75 -4.96
CA ASN A 94 -9.04 3.09 -6.29
C ASN A 94 -8.23 2.44 -7.43
N PHE A 95 -6.96 2.06 -7.23
CA PHE A 95 -6.17 1.40 -8.28
C PHE A 95 -6.71 0.03 -8.70
N PHE A 96 -7.40 -0.71 -7.81
CA PHE A 96 -8.07 -1.97 -8.17
C PHE A 96 -9.32 -1.70 -9.03
N LEU A 97 -10.06 -0.64 -8.70
CA LEU A 97 -11.22 -0.22 -9.49
C LEU A 97 -10.79 0.22 -10.89
N ASN A 98 -9.66 0.91 -10.99
CA ASN A 98 -9.06 1.26 -12.28
C ASN A 98 -8.66 0.01 -13.08
N LEU A 99 -8.08 -1.02 -12.44
CA LEU A 99 -7.76 -2.28 -13.10
C LEU A 99 -9.02 -2.93 -13.71
N LYS A 100 -10.12 -3.02 -12.95
CA LYS A 100 -11.39 -3.56 -13.47
C LYS A 100 -11.89 -2.78 -14.68
N LYS A 101 -11.84 -1.45 -14.64
CA LYS A 101 -12.23 -0.58 -15.77
C LYS A 101 -11.35 -0.81 -17.00
N ILE A 102 -10.04 -0.92 -16.81
CA ILE A 102 -9.05 -1.17 -17.87
C ILE A 102 -9.33 -2.52 -18.54
N ILE A 103 -9.51 -3.58 -17.74
CA ILE A 103 -9.85 -4.92 -18.24
C ILE A 103 -11.17 -4.88 -19.02
N TYR A 104 -12.24 -4.32 -18.44
CA TYR A 104 -13.53 -4.25 -19.10
C TYR A 104 -13.47 -3.49 -20.44
N SER A 105 -12.80 -2.34 -20.47
CA SER A 105 -12.71 -1.50 -21.67
C SER A 105 -11.97 -2.18 -22.83
N ASN A 106 -11.02 -3.06 -22.51
CA ASN A 106 -10.25 -3.79 -23.51
C ASN A 106 -10.92 -5.10 -23.96
N LEU A 107 -11.83 -5.66 -23.17
CA LEU A 107 -12.49 -6.93 -23.47
C LEU A 107 -13.94 -6.78 -23.93
N ASN A 108 -14.62 -5.66 -23.65
CA ASN A 108 -16.06 -5.51 -23.88
C ASN A 108 -16.51 -5.82 -25.32
N GLY A 109 -15.71 -5.50 -26.34
CA GLY A 109 -15.98 -5.82 -27.75
C GLY A 109 -15.84 -7.31 -28.10
N HIS A 110 -15.37 -8.13 -27.18
CA HIS A 110 -15.13 -9.57 -27.36
C HIS A 110 -16.00 -10.45 -26.42
N LEU A 111 -16.80 -9.85 -25.54
CA LEU A 111 -17.71 -10.55 -24.64
C LEU A 111 -18.99 -10.94 -25.40
N ASN A 112 -19.07 -12.19 -25.86
CA ASN A 112 -20.10 -12.61 -26.82
C ASN A 112 -21.16 -13.58 -26.26
N ASN A 113 -20.95 -14.09 -25.04
CA ASN A 113 -21.85 -15.07 -24.42
C ASN A 113 -21.85 -14.91 -22.89
N THR A 114 -22.78 -15.60 -22.23
CA THR A 114 -22.93 -15.57 -20.77
C THR A 114 -21.68 -16.11 -20.05
N ASN A 115 -21.06 -17.16 -20.57
CA ASN A 115 -19.85 -17.74 -19.97
C ASN A 115 -18.66 -16.76 -19.96
N ASP A 116 -18.53 -15.91 -20.96
CA ASP A 116 -17.51 -14.86 -21.00
C ASP A 116 -17.77 -13.78 -19.94
N LEU A 117 -19.05 -13.45 -19.69
CA LEU A 117 -19.46 -12.54 -18.63
C LEU A 117 -19.23 -13.15 -17.24
N ASP A 118 -19.55 -14.43 -17.06
CA ASP A 118 -19.37 -15.15 -15.80
C ASP A 118 -17.87 -15.23 -15.43
N ASN A 119 -17.01 -15.61 -16.39
CA ASN A 119 -15.56 -15.63 -16.17
C ASN A 119 -15.00 -14.24 -15.81
N LEU A 120 -15.50 -13.18 -16.46
CA LEU A 120 -15.09 -11.81 -16.15
C LEU A 120 -15.55 -11.39 -14.75
N MET A 121 -16.76 -11.80 -14.35
CA MET A 121 -17.30 -11.56 -13.03
C MET A 121 -16.48 -12.27 -11.95
N ASP A 122 -16.05 -13.52 -12.18
CA ASP A 122 -15.18 -14.27 -11.26
C ASP A 122 -13.82 -13.60 -11.07
N LEU A 123 -13.23 -13.06 -12.15
CA LEU A 123 -12.02 -12.26 -12.06
C LEU A 123 -12.24 -10.97 -11.25
N PHE A 124 -13.37 -10.29 -11.45
CA PHE A 124 -13.70 -9.08 -10.70
C PHE A 124 -13.94 -9.36 -9.21
N ASN A 125 -14.59 -10.47 -8.88
CA ASN A 125 -14.74 -10.93 -7.49
C ASN A 125 -13.38 -11.25 -6.85
N THR A 126 -12.45 -11.81 -7.63
CA THR A 126 -11.07 -12.05 -7.20
C THR A 126 -10.34 -10.72 -6.90
N ILE A 127 -10.44 -9.75 -7.82
CA ILE A 127 -9.86 -8.41 -7.62
C ILE A 127 -10.45 -7.74 -6.37
N ASP A 128 -11.76 -7.85 -6.15
CA ASP A 128 -12.43 -7.27 -4.98
C ASP A 128 -11.99 -7.94 -3.68
N SER A 129 -11.82 -9.27 -3.67
CA SER A 129 -11.27 -9.99 -2.51
C SER A 129 -9.86 -9.52 -2.16
N ILE A 130 -8.99 -9.37 -3.17
CA ILE A 130 -7.63 -8.86 -3.00
C ILE A 130 -7.64 -7.39 -2.54
N ALA A 131 -8.59 -6.60 -3.02
CA ALA A 131 -8.76 -5.21 -2.59
C ALA A 131 -9.15 -5.09 -1.12
N LEU A 132 -10.01 -5.98 -0.62
CA LEU A 132 -10.35 -6.05 0.80
C LEU A 132 -9.12 -6.40 1.66
N GLU A 133 -8.32 -7.38 1.25
CA GLU A 133 -7.05 -7.69 1.95
C GLU A 133 -6.08 -6.49 1.95
N ALA A 134 -6.03 -5.75 0.84
CA ALA A 134 -5.21 -4.55 0.74
C ALA A 134 -5.63 -3.44 1.72
N VAL A 135 -6.93 -3.31 2.02
CA VAL A 135 -7.42 -2.38 3.07
C VAL A 135 -6.81 -2.74 4.41
N ASP A 136 -6.88 -4.01 4.82
CA ASP A 136 -6.35 -4.47 6.11
C ASP A 136 -4.84 -4.23 6.21
N ILE A 137 -4.10 -4.56 5.15
CA ILE A 137 -2.66 -4.34 5.08
C ILE A 137 -2.36 -2.83 5.21
N PHE A 138 -3.06 -1.99 4.46
CA PHE A 138 -2.85 -0.54 4.48
C PHE A 138 -3.11 0.07 5.86
N VAL A 139 -4.23 -0.29 6.50
CA VAL A 139 -4.57 0.18 7.86
C VAL A 139 -3.50 -0.25 8.86
N SER A 140 -3.03 -1.50 8.79
CA SER A 140 -1.97 -2.01 9.66
C SER A 140 -0.65 -1.23 9.49
N LEU A 141 -0.32 -0.82 8.27
CA LEU A 141 0.87 -0.03 7.97
C LEU A 141 0.74 1.41 8.46
N LYS A 142 -0.43 2.07 8.28
CA LYS A 142 -0.70 3.40 8.84
C LYS A 142 -0.61 3.41 10.37
N ALA A 143 -1.16 2.39 11.03
CA ALA A 143 -1.08 2.24 12.48
C ALA A 143 0.38 2.18 12.96
N LYS A 144 1.23 1.38 12.29
CA LYS A 144 2.67 1.31 12.59
C LYS A 144 3.39 2.65 12.42
N ILE A 145 3.05 3.41 11.39
CA ILE A 145 3.63 4.75 11.18
C ILE A 145 3.22 5.71 12.31
N TYR A 146 1.97 5.67 12.75
CA TYR A 146 1.52 6.49 13.87
C TYR A 146 2.17 6.08 15.19
N GLU A 147 2.36 4.79 15.43
CA GLU A 147 3.09 4.29 16.59
C GLU A 147 4.54 4.79 16.60
N ILE A 148 5.24 4.70 15.46
CA ILE A 148 6.61 5.22 15.31
C ILE A 148 6.65 6.72 15.61
N LYS A 149 5.74 7.51 15.01
CA LYS A 149 5.65 8.96 15.25
C LYS A 149 5.39 9.29 16.73
N ALA A 150 4.49 8.55 17.39
CA ALA A 150 4.18 8.75 18.80
C ALA A 150 5.37 8.43 19.71
N ASN A 151 6.08 7.33 19.44
CA ASN A 151 7.27 6.93 20.19
C ASN A 151 8.43 7.91 19.98
N GLU A 152 8.63 8.42 18.75
CA GLU A 152 9.61 9.47 18.49
C GLU A 152 9.32 10.76 19.27
N MET A 153 8.05 11.18 19.34
CA MET A 153 7.65 12.34 20.14
C MET A 153 7.94 12.12 21.63
N LYS A 154 7.50 11.00 22.20
CA LYS A 154 7.76 10.65 23.61
C LYS A 154 9.26 10.68 23.93
N ASN A 155 10.07 10.08 23.07
CA ASN A 155 11.53 10.06 23.25
C ASN A 155 12.17 11.46 23.18
N ARG A 156 11.65 12.36 22.32
CA ARG A 156 12.11 13.75 22.25
C ARG A 156 11.73 14.54 23.51
N PHE A 157 10.50 14.38 24.00
CA PHE A 157 10.04 15.03 25.22
C PHE A 157 10.79 14.53 26.46
N GLY A 158 10.98 13.21 26.60
CA GLY A 158 11.79 12.64 27.68
C GLY A 158 13.21 13.22 27.70
N LYS A 159 13.91 13.18 26.56
CA LYS A 159 15.26 13.79 26.45
C LYS A 159 15.30 15.28 26.75
N MET A 160 14.21 16.02 26.45
CA MET A 160 14.13 17.44 26.78
C MET A 160 13.89 17.66 28.27
N ALA A 161 13.00 16.88 28.90
CA ALA A 161 12.76 16.89 30.33
C ALA A 161 14.03 16.54 31.11
N ASP A 162 14.74 15.47 30.73
CA ASP A 162 16.01 15.05 31.34
C ASP A 162 17.06 16.18 31.29
N ARG A 163 17.14 16.89 30.15
CA ARG A 163 18.04 18.03 29.98
C ARG A 163 17.66 19.21 30.86
N ILE A 164 16.37 19.49 31.02
CA ILE A 164 15.88 20.56 31.91
C ILE A 164 16.19 20.18 33.37
N MET A 165 15.83 18.97 33.80
CA MET A 165 16.10 18.48 35.16
C MET A 165 17.59 18.56 35.49
N LYS A 166 18.46 18.09 34.60
CA LYS A 166 19.92 18.19 34.76
C LYS A 166 20.43 19.64 34.80
N LYS A 167 19.83 20.55 34.02
CA LYS A 167 20.23 21.98 33.99
C LYS A 167 19.84 22.71 35.27
N TYR A 168 18.73 22.33 35.90
CA TYR A 168 18.20 22.99 37.10
C TYR A 168 18.50 22.21 38.40
N GLY A 169 19.25 21.10 38.32
CA GLY A 169 19.64 20.33 39.49
C GLY A 169 18.47 19.70 40.24
N ILE A 170 17.38 19.36 39.52
CA ILE A 170 16.23 18.68 40.10
C ILE A 170 16.61 17.19 40.23
N ASP A 171 17.02 16.76 41.42
CA ASP A 171 17.26 15.36 41.74
C ASP A 171 15.92 14.60 41.89
N GLU A 172 15.87 13.38 41.36
CA GLU A 172 14.71 12.47 41.38
C GLU A 172 14.32 11.95 42.78
N ASN A 173 14.76 12.59 43.87
CA ASN A 173 14.23 12.33 45.21
C ASN A 173 12.88 13.03 45.38
N PHE A 174 11.87 12.59 44.60
CA PHE A 174 10.51 12.60 45.10
C PHE A 174 10.42 11.44 46.08
N ASP A 175 10.76 11.76 47.33
CA ASP A 175 10.81 10.82 48.44
C ASP A 175 9.57 9.94 48.51
N ASN A 176 9.83 8.66 48.72
CA ASN A 176 8.94 7.66 49.31
C ASN A 176 8.56 7.97 50.77
N ASP A 177 8.53 9.25 51.17
CA ASP A 177 8.16 9.68 52.52
C ASP A 177 6.66 9.95 52.61
N THR A 178 5.88 8.87 52.50
CA THR A 178 4.57 8.77 53.19
C THR A 178 4.60 7.68 54.26
N ASN A 179 5.76 7.45 54.88
CA ASN A 179 5.89 6.61 56.07
C ASN A 179 6.55 7.39 57.21
N LEU A 180 5.86 8.41 57.73
CA LEU A 180 6.05 8.87 59.11
C LEU A 180 4.69 9.01 59.77
N SER A 181 4.32 7.94 60.47
CA SER A 181 3.73 7.95 61.80
C SER A 181 3.33 9.31 62.38
N GLU A 182 2.02 9.55 62.48
CA GLU A 182 1.40 10.00 63.73
C GLU A 182 0.67 8.74 64.26
N GLY A 183 0.92 8.18 65.44
CA GLY A 183 1.44 8.76 66.67
C GLY A 183 0.32 8.78 67.72
N SER A 184 0.22 7.70 68.50
CA SER A 184 -0.58 7.48 69.74
C SER A 184 -1.97 6.88 69.60
#